data_AF-A0A5P2FWS6-F1
#
_entry.id   AF-A0A5P2FWS6-F1
#
_cell.length_a   1.000
_cell.length_b   1.000
_cell.length_c   1.000
_cell.angle_alpha   90.00
_cell.angle_beta   90.00
_cell.angle_gamma   90.00
#
_symmetry.space_group_name_H-M   'P 1'
#
loop_
_entity.id
_entity.type
_entity.pdbx_description
1 polymer ?
#
loop_
_entity_poly.entity_id
_entity_poly.type
_entity_poly.pdbx_seq_one_letter_code
_entity_poly.pdbx_strand_id
1 'polypeptide(L)'
;MRKLLVIIFSFASSIVFAQKQVEKLETDEDVLKFVKDYFKDDNEHNWKDFHFANGTEWKNVYNLSKTVSDSIQANMHFSKWFTEDVNQDGKLDLIVTGDISDPNAPESNFTLLVFVSQKNRSYNVYNMEHSEEANFPLYANAILIGKKSIPGLRIVNWSPNINRPSNAEYPYFVDSVAFSNNYFLNYNTHPDALRIKSITYTQAGSIGNLSKLVLLNMDENRQATWRWTSYNGKDSSTLKGRVTVDVYSKLLALINYTNFSQLPSQLLSQNNDASANTIYFTVEYSNGTIKRLTDRSGFTSYSLSAVYGWCDGLVEDIQQQLQARQNNYNQMSSWGMDDGWGF
;
A
#
# COMPACT_ATOMS: atom_id res chain seq x y z
N MET A 1 27.08 -41.89 43.21
CA MET A 1 27.85 -40.63 43.23
C MET A 1 28.26 -40.31 41.80
N ARG A 2 27.96 -39.09 41.34
CA ARG A 2 28.55 -38.39 40.17
C ARG A 2 28.14 -38.81 38.74
N LYS A 3 27.38 -37.87 38.15
CA LYS A 3 27.58 -37.25 36.82
C LYS A 3 27.20 -38.05 35.58
N LEU A 4 25.99 -37.80 35.08
CA LEU A 4 25.78 -37.52 33.65
C LEU A 4 24.60 -36.55 33.50
N LEU A 5 24.89 -35.29 33.80
CA LEU A 5 24.06 -34.11 33.55
C LEU A 5 24.93 -33.24 32.64
N VAL A 6 24.32 -32.42 31.77
CA VAL A 6 24.95 -31.65 30.67
C VAL A 6 25.11 -32.55 29.42
N ILE A 7 24.37 -32.39 28.31
CA ILE A 7 24.34 -31.25 27.39
C ILE A 7 22.94 -31.18 26.72
N ILE A 8 22.04 -30.32 27.20
CA ILE A 8 20.89 -29.78 26.42
C ILE A 8 20.73 -28.32 26.85
N PHE A 9 21.74 -27.49 26.60
CA PHE A 9 21.66 -26.05 26.90
C PHE A 9 22.65 -25.27 26.02
N SER A 10 22.53 -25.40 24.70
CA SER A 10 23.38 -24.63 23.77
C SER A 10 22.71 -24.25 22.44
N PHE A 11 21.38 -24.32 22.33
CA PHE A 11 20.64 -23.87 21.13
C PHE A 11 19.44 -22.96 21.41
N ALA A 12 19.21 -22.56 22.67
CA ALA A 12 18.17 -21.57 23.00
C ALA A 12 18.70 -20.12 23.03
N SER A 13 20.02 -19.92 22.95
CA SER A 13 20.67 -18.61 23.09
C SER A 13 21.06 -17.95 21.76
N SER A 14 20.70 -18.55 20.62
CA SER A 14 21.02 -18.03 19.27
C SER A 14 19.80 -17.59 18.46
N ILE A 15 18.65 -17.31 19.09
CA ILE A 15 17.49 -16.63 18.44
C ILE A 15 17.10 -15.35 19.21
N VAL A 16 17.92 -14.91 20.17
CA VAL A 16 17.87 -13.53 20.70
C VAL A 16 18.87 -12.66 19.91
N PHE A 17 19.06 -12.95 18.63
CA PHE A 17 19.86 -12.09 17.75
C PHE A 17 19.06 -10.82 17.45
N ALA A 18 19.42 -9.76 18.16
CA ALA A 18 19.56 -8.42 17.61
C ALA A 18 18.35 -7.84 16.85
N GLN A 19 17.13 -8.08 17.31
CA GLN A 19 16.01 -7.30 16.86
C GLN A 19 16.11 -5.91 17.49
N LYS A 20 16.61 -4.95 16.71
CA LYS A 20 16.61 -3.53 17.05
C LYS A 20 15.15 -3.09 17.14
N GLN A 21 14.67 -3.04 18.36
CA GLN A 21 13.39 -2.48 18.71
C GLN A 21 13.41 -0.99 18.38
N VAL A 22 12.40 -0.51 17.66
CA VAL A 22 12.21 0.92 17.33
C VAL A 22 12.30 1.79 18.59
N GLU A 23 11.86 1.25 19.74
CA GLU A 23 11.92 1.88 21.06
C GLU A 23 13.34 2.17 21.57
N LYS A 24 14.38 1.61 20.92
CA LYS A 24 15.79 1.82 21.29
C LYS A 24 16.53 2.76 20.34
N LEU A 25 15.84 3.28 19.32
CA LEU A 25 16.43 4.20 18.35
C LEU A 25 16.42 5.60 18.96
N GLU A 26 17.58 6.16 19.24
CA GLU A 26 17.70 7.47 19.89
C GLU A 26 18.34 8.53 18.98
N THR A 27 19.16 8.11 18.02
CA THR A 27 19.90 9.03 17.14
C THR A 27 19.64 8.81 15.65
N ASP A 28 19.98 9.82 14.85
CA ASP A 28 19.97 9.74 13.38
C ASP A 28 20.79 8.53 12.88
N GLU A 29 21.95 8.26 13.49
CA GLU A 29 22.80 7.12 13.14
C GLU A 29 22.15 5.77 13.45
N ASP A 30 21.44 5.64 14.57
CA ASP A 30 20.73 4.42 14.94
C ASP A 30 19.64 4.09 13.91
N VAL A 31 18.86 5.10 13.52
CA VAL A 31 17.76 4.97 12.57
C VAL A 31 18.29 4.69 11.16
N LEU A 32 19.32 5.42 10.69
CA LEU A 32 19.97 5.12 9.41
C LEU A 32 20.49 3.69 9.37
N LYS A 33 21.18 3.26 10.44
CA LYS A 33 21.68 1.89 10.54
C LYS A 33 20.54 0.89 10.54
N PHE A 34 19.43 1.17 11.23
CA PHE A 34 18.24 0.32 11.22
C PHE A 34 17.68 0.13 9.80
N VAL A 35 17.44 1.22 9.06
CA VAL A 35 16.90 1.17 7.69
C VAL A 35 17.84 0.40 6.76
N LYS A 36 19.14 0.72 6.77
CA LYS A 36 20.15 0.06 5.94
C LYS A 36 20.29 -1.43 6.26
N ASP A 37 20.27 -1.80 7.53
CA ASP A 37 20.33 -3.20 7.95
C ASP A 37 19.04 -3.96 7.56
N TYR A 38 17.87 -3.31 7.61
CA TYR A 38 16.58 -3.91 7.25
C TYR A 38 16.54 -4.32 5.77
N PHE A 39 17.04 -3.46 4.90
CA PHE A 39 17.04 -3.67 3.45
C PHE A 39 18.38 -4.16 2.88
N LYS A 40 19.30 -4.65 3.71
CA LYS A 40 20.63 -5.10 3.26
C LYS A 40 20.61 -6.20 2.19
N ASP A 41 19.52 -6.97 2.14
CA ASP A 41 19.33 -8.10 1.22
C ASP A 41 18.45 -7.71 0.01
N ASP A 42 17.96 -6.46 -0.05
CA ASP A 42 17.26 -5.92 -1.20
C ASP A 42 18.29 -5.53 -2.28
N ASN A 43 18.18 -6.16 -3.45
CA ASN A 43 19.07 -5.93 -4.59
C ASN A 43 18.49 -4.95 -5.61
N GLU A 44 17.24 -4.51 -5.46
CA GLU A 44 16.59 -3.57 -6.37
C GLU A 44 17.11 -2.15 -6.14
N HIS A 45 17.43 -1.80 -4.89
CA HIS A 45 17.89 -0.47 -4.51
C HIS A 45 19.21 -0.52 -3.76
N ASN A 46 20.04 0.51 -3.95
CA ASN A 46 21.32 0.62 -3.27
C ASN A 46 21.16 1.27 -1.89
N TRP A 47 20.49 0.58 -0.96
CA TRP A 47 20.15 1.10 0.37
C TRP A 47 21.34 1.60 1.20
N LYS A 48 22.57 1.18 0.88
CA LYS A 48 23.78 1.73 1.51
C LYS A 48 23.92 3.24 1.30
N ASP A 49 23.32 3.77 0.22
CA ASP A 49 23.28 5.17 -0.18
C ASP A 49 21.95 5.85 0.20
N PHE A 50 21.20 5.24 1.14
CA PHE A 50 20.06 5.90 1.77
C PHE A 50 20.54 7.05 2.68
N HIS A 51 19.91 8.21 2.54
CA HIS A 51 20.11 9.41 3.34
C HIS A 51 18.77 9.94 3.83
N PHE A 52 18.76 10.63 4.98
CA PHE A 52 17.56 11.34 5.39
C PHE A 52 17.36 12.59 4.53
N ALA A 53 16.10 12.88 4.25
CA ALA A 53 15.74 14.17 3.72
C ALA A 53 16.02 15.26 4.77
N ASN A 54 16.24 16.48 4.31
CA ASN A 54 16.58 17.65 5.10
C ASN A 54 15.46 18.71 5.10
N GLY A 55 14.40 18.53 4.30
CA GLY A 55 13.26 19.43 4.25
C GLY A 55 13.50 20.65 3.36
N THR A 56 14.51 20.63 2.50
CA THR A 56 14.86 21.76 1.61
C THR A 56 15.08 21.33 0.17
N GLU A 57 14.96 20.04 -0.14
CA GLU A 57 15.19 19.47 -1.46
C GLU A 57 14.27 20.06 -2.53
N TRP A 58 13.08 20.48 -2.13
CA TRP A 58 12.12 21.16 -3.01
C TRP A 58 12.66 22.44 -3.64
N LYS A 59 13.67 23.08 -3.04
CA LYS A 59 14.32 24.28 -3.59
C LYS A 59 15.07 24.00 -4.90
N ASN A 60 15.51 22.76 -5.10
CA ASN A 60 16.19 22.34 -6.32
C ASN A 60 15.21 22.00 -7.45
N VAL A 61 13.96 21.67 -7.09
CA VAL A 61 12.90 21.29 -8.03
C VAL A 61 12.12 22.53 -8.50
N TYR A 62 11.88 23.49 -7.61
CA TYR A 62 11.01 24.62 -7.88
C TYR A 62 11.74 25.96 -7.76
N ASN A 63 11.62 26.79 -8.80
CA ASN A 63 12.10 28.17 -8.80
C ASN A 63 11.07 29.12 -8.17
N LEU A 64 10.92 29.03 -6.84
CA LEU A 64 9.98 29.87 -6.10
C LEU A 64 10.60 31.23 -5.73
N SER A 65 9.75 32.25 -5.59
CA SER A 65 10.22 33.54 -5.03
C SER A 65 10.69 33.36 -3.59
N LYS A 66 11.60 34.24 -3.13
CA LYS A 66 12.09 34.22 -1.75
C LYS A 66 10.95 34.30 -0.73
N THR A 67 9.99 35.19 -0.95
CA THR A 67 8.83 35.36 -0.05
C THR A 67 8.01 34.08 0.10
N VAL A 68 7.75 33.38 -1.02
CA VAL A 68 7.03 32.10 -0.99
C VAL A 68 7.88 31.03 -0.30
N SER A 69 9.17 30.97 -0.62
CA SER A 69 10.12 30.02 -0.02
C SER A 69 10.21 30.17 1.50
N ASP A 70 10.33 31.41 1.99
CA ASP A 70 10.40 31.73 3.42
C ASP A 70 9.09 31.36 4.12
N SER A 71 7.94 31.63 3.49
CA SER A 71 6.62 31.23 4.00
C SER A 71 6.50 29.70 4.12
N ILE A 72 6.91 28.96 3.10
CA ILE A 72 6.89 27.50 3.12
C ILE A 72 7.82 26.98 4.22
N GLN A 73 9.06 27.46 4.29
CA GLN A 73 10.02 27.03 5.32
C GLN A 73 9.50 27.30 6.75
N ALA A 74 8.80 28.40 6.97
CA ALA A 74 8.25 28.75 8.28
C ALA A 74 7.05 27.88 8.69
N ASN A 75 6.27 27.37 7.73
CA ASN A 75 5.05 26.60 7.98
C ASN A 75 5.22 25.09 7.73
N MET A 76 6.30 24.68 7.07
CA MET A 76 6.60 23.28 6.82
C MET A 76 7.29 22.69 8.04
N HIS A 77 6.49 22.08 8.90
CA HIS A 77 7.00 21.12 9.86
C HIS A 77 7.53 19.91 9.08
N PHE A 78 8.74 19.48 9.40
CA PHE A 78 9.37 18.31 8.80
C PHE A 78 10.16 17.58 9.87
N SER A 79 10.03 16.25 9.87
CA SER A 79 10.82 15.35 10.70
C SER A 79 11.47 14.33 9.79
N LYS A 80 12.80 14.17 9.90
CA LYS A 80 13.54 13.14 9.15
C LYS A 80 13.05 11.73 9.48
N TRP A 81 12.76 11.53 10.74
CA TRP A 81 12.13 10.34 11.27
C TRP A 81 11.40 10.70 12.57
N PHE A 82 10.46 9.86 12.96
CA PHE A 82 9.80 9.91 14.26
C PHE A 82 9.17 8.55 14.56
N THR A 83 8.77 8.35 15.80
CA THR A 83 8.08 7.15 16.24
C THR A 83 6.67 7.47 16.69
N GLU A 84 5.69 6.65 16.30
CA GLU A 84 4.27 6.82 16.65
C GLU A 84 3.58 5.45 16.63
N ASP A 85 2.58 5.23 17.48
CA ASP A 85 1.75 4.00 17.44
C ASP A 85 0.64 4.17 16.39
N VAL A 86 1.00 4.08 15.11
CA VAL A 86 0.06 4.39 14.03
C VAL A 86 -1.04 3.34 13.91
N ASN A 87 -0.74 2.08 14.27
CA ASN A 87 -1.69 0.98 14.21
C ASN A 87 -2.50 0.76 15.50
N GLN A 88 -2.23 1.53 16.57
CA GLN A 88 -2.88 1.46 17.88
C GLN A 88 -2.74 0.08 18.56
N ASP A 89 -1.61 -0.60 18.37
CA ASP A 89 -1.32 -1.89 19.01
C ASP A 89 -0.55 -1.76 20.34
N GLY A 90 -0.22 -0.53 20.74
CA GLY A 90 0.51 -0.21 21.96
C GLY A 90 2.03 -0.25 21.81
N LYS A 91 2.56 -0.44 20.60
CA LYS A 91 4.00 -0.36 20.30
C LYS A 91 4.29 0.81 19.38
N LEU A 92 5.54 1.28 19.45
CA LEU A 92 5.99 2.33 18.56
C LEU A 92 6.33 1.76 17.18
N ASP A 93 5.76 2.40 16.16
CA ASP A 93 6.13 2.22 14.76
C ASP A 93 7.16 3.30 14.38
N LEU A 94 7.99 3.03 13.37
CA LEU A 94 9.00 3.98 12.88
C LEU A 94 8.56 4.56 11.55
N ILE A 95 8.59 5.89 11.44
CA ILE A 95 8.35 6.62 10.20
C ILE A 95 9.67 7.27 9.80
N VAL A 96 10.09 7.08 8.55
CA VAL A 96 11.35 7.63 8.03
C VAL A 96 11.12 8.29 6.68
N THR A 97 11.65 9.49 6.52
CA THR A 97 11.71 10.21 5.25
C THR A 97 13.16 10.29 4.78
N GLY A 98 13.40 9.89 3.54
CA GLY A 98 14.74 9.91 2.97
C GLY A 98 14.75 9.86 1.46
N ASP A 99 15.96 9.75 0.93
CA ASP A 99 16.19 9.47 -0.47
C ASP A 99 17.28 8.42 -0.64
N ILE A 100 17.22 7.72 -1.77
CA ILE A 100 18.27 6.83 -2.24
C ILE A 100 18.95 7.55 -3.40
N SER A 101 20.18 7.99 -3.16
CA SER A 101 21.02 8.61 -4.17
C SER A 101 21.74 7.52 -4.97
N ASP A 102 21.38 7.33 -6.25
CA ASP A 102 22.19 6.51 -7.16
C ASP A 102 23.23 7.42 -7.84
N PRO A 103 24.55 7.19 -7.66
CA PRO A 103 25.58 8.00 -8.33
C PRO A 103 25.51 7.96 -9.86
N ASN A 104 24.79 6.99 -10.44
CA ASN A 104 24.57 6.88 -11.88
C ASN A 104 23.24 7.48 -12.34
N ALA A 105 22.34 7.84 -11.43
CA ALA A 105 21.09 8.51 -11.75
C ALA A 105 21.22 10.02 -11.50
N PRO A 106 20.69 10.87 -12.38
CA PRO A 106 20.72 12.31 -12.19
C PRO A 106 19.77 12.81 -11.09
N GLU A 107 18.81 11.98 -10.67
CA GLU A 107 17.73 12.35 -9.75
C GLU A 107 17.73 11.41 -8.54
N SER A 108 17.51 11.97 -7.35
CA SER A 108 17.31 11.22 -6.12
C SER A 108 15.92 10.55 -6.13
N ASN A 109 15.84 9.32 -5.65
CA ASN A 109 14.56 8.64 -5.40
C ASN A 109 14.15 8.84 -3.93
N PHE A 110 13.18 9.73 -3.70
CA PHE A 110 12.61 10.04 -2.41
C PHE A 110 11.62 8.97 -1.96
N THR A 111 11.71 8.59 -0.69
CA THR A 111 10.82 7.59 -0.08
C THR A 111 10.33 8.05 1.29
N LEU A 112 9.11 7.64 1.62
CA LEU A 112 8.54 7.75 2.95
C LEU A 112 8.18 6.34 3.44
N LEU A 113 8.99 5.81 4.33
CA LEU A 113 8.85 4.45 4.85
C LEU A 113 8.13 4.48 6.19
N VAL A 114 7.15 3.60 6.36
CA VAL A 114 6.49 3.35 7.64
C VAL A 114 6.66 1.89 8.02
N PHE A 115 7.42 1.65 9.07
CA PHE A 115 7.69 0.33 9.66
C PHE A 115 6.66 0.06 10.75
N VAL A 116 5.56 -0.57 10.38
CA VAL A 116 4.45 -0.93 11.29
C VAL A 116 4.76 -2.24 12.00
N SER A 117 4.93 -2.16 13.32
CA SER A 117 5.26 -3.27 14.19
C SER A 117 4.21 -4.39 14.14
N GLN A 118 4.67 -5.63 14.26
CA GLN A 118 3.86 -6.85 14.24
C GLN A 118 3.99 -7.65 15.54
N LYS A 119 3.09 -8.63 15.75
CA LYS A 119 3.08 -9.48 16.97
C LYS A 119 4.33 -10.35 17.11
N ASN A 120 4.86 -10.84 16.00
CA ASN A 120 6.09 -11.64 15.92
C ASN A 120 7.36 -10.75 15.95
N ARG A 121 7.23 -9.48 16.35
CA ARG A 121 8.29 -8.47 16.39
C ARG A 121 8.84 -8.05 15.02
N SER A 122 8.35 -8.62 13.91
CA SER A 122 8.71 -8.09 12.58
C SER A 122 8.02 -6.76 12.31
N TYR A 123 8.35 -6.13 11.20
CA TYR A 123 7.69 -4.94 10.71
C TYR A 123 7.05 -5.23 9.36
N ASN A 124 5.83 -4.75 9.15
CA ASN A 124 5.32 -4.54 7.80
C ASN A 124 5.81 -3.17 7.36
N VAL A 125 6.45 -3.09 6.21
CA VAL A 125 6.95 -1.82 5.69
C VAL A 125 6.03 -1.34 4.58
N TYR A 126 5.60 -0.09 4.72
CA TYR A 126 4.81 0.62 3.74
C TYR A 126 5.67 1.73 3.14
N ASN A 127 5.92 1.68 1.83
CA ASN A 127 6.40 2.84 1.10
C ASN A 127 5.18 3.70 0.74
N MET A 128 5.16 4.93 1.25
CA MET A 128 4.07 5.88 1.10
C MET A 128 4.26 6.80 -0.12
N GLU A 129 5.35 6.62 -0.85
CA GLU A 129 5.61 7.21 -2.15
C GLU A 129 4.73 6.57 -3.23
N HIS A 130 4.29 7.37 -4.20
CA HIS A 130 3.69 6.87 -5.44
C HIS A 130 4.79 6.80 -6.51
N SER A 131 4.88 5.70 -7.26
CA SER A 131 6.05 5.44 -8.14
C SER A 131 6.30 6.49 -9.23
N GLU A 132 5.26 7.22 -9.67
CA GLU A 132 5.42 8.33 -10.62
C GLU A 132 6.02 9.60 -9.97
N GLU A 133 6.12 9.60 -8.65
CA GLU A 133 6.45 10.74 -7.79
C GLU A 133 7.77 10.55 -7.05
N ALA A 134 8.47 9.43 -7.31
CA ALA A 134 9.75 9.04 -6.73
C ALA A 134 10.78 10.17 -6.71
N ASN A 135 10.81 10.98 -7.77
CA ASN A 135 11.84 12.01 -7.93
C ASN A 135 11.46 13.34 -7.25
N PHE A 136 10.33 13.38 -6.54
CA PHE A 136 9.85 14.56 -5.86
C PHE A 136 9.93 14.40 -4.34
N PRO A 137 10.33 15.47 -3.61
CA PRO A 137 10.40 15.39 -2.17
C PRO A 137 9.05 15.07 -1.53
N LEU A 138 9.08 14.10 -0.62
CA LEU A 138 7.96 13.68 0.20
C LEU A 138 8.35 13.89 1.66
N TYR A 139 7.46 14.47 2.47
CA TYR A 139 7.73 14.73 3.88
C TYR A 139 6.57 14.27 4.74
N ALA A 140 6.84 13.84 5.98
CA ALA A 140 5.79 13.45 6.92
C ALA A 140 6.00 14.05 8.32
N ASN A 141 4.91 14.19 9.06
CA ASN A 141 4.92 14.40 10.51
C ASN A 141 3.74 13.66 11.16
N ALA A 142 3.90 13.28 12.43
CA ALA A 142 2.80 12.80 13.24
C ALA A 142 1.75 13.90 13.47
N ILE A 143 0.48 13.50 13.41
CA ILE A 143 -0.66 14.34 13.78
C ILE A 143 -1.69 13.48 14.52
N LEU A 144 -2.57 14.15 15.27
CA LEU A 144 -3.76 13.53 15.84
C LEU A 144 -4.97 13.92 14.99
N ILE A 145 -5.69 12.91 14.52
CA ILE A 145 -6.77 13.05 13.56
C ILE A 145 -8.14 12.96 14.25
N GLY A 146 -8.97 13.97 14.00
CA GLY A 146 -10.35 14.03 14.45
C GLY A 146 -10.52 14.17 15.98
N LYS A 147 -11.78 14.14 16.43
CA LYS A 147 -12.12 14.31 17.87
C LYS A 147 -11.63 13.18 18.77
N LYS A 148 -11.34 12.02 18.18
CA LYS A 148 -10.85 10.84 18.90
C LYS A 148 -9.32 10.81 19.04
N SER A 149 -8.63 11.81 18.49
CA SER A 149 -7.16 11.89 18.50
C SER A 149 -6.51 10.60 17.98
N ILE A 150 -6.97 10.13 16.83
CA ILE A 150 -6.41 8.93 16.19
C ILE A 150 -5.01 9.29 15.67
N PRO A 151 -3.96 8.51 15.99
CA PRO A 151 -2.64 8.72 15.41
C PRO A 151 -2.69 8.68 13.88
N GLY A 152 -2.04 9.64 13.23
CA GLY A 152 -1.99 9.73 11.79
C GLY A 152 -0.78 10.50 11.31
N LEU A 153 -0.63 10.59 9.99
CA LEU A 153 0.49 11.24 9.33
C LEU A 153 -0.04 12.41 8.50
N ARG A 154 0.60 13.57 8.63
CA ARG A 154 0.49 14.67 7.67
C ARG A 154 1.58 14.51 6.64
N ILE A 155 1.22 14.17 5.42
CA ILE A 155 2.13 13.96 4.30
C ILE A 155 2.13 15.19 3.42
N VAL A 156 3.32 15.75 3.12
CA VAL A 156 3.51 16.86 2.18
C VAL A 156 4.24 16.30 0.98
N ASN A 157 3.57 16.31 -0.17
CA ASN A 157 4.10 15.75 -1.40
C ASN A 157 4.30 16.85 -2.43
N TRP A 158 5.54 16.98 -2.90
CA TRP A 158 5.97 18.00 -3.84
C TRP A 158 5.90 17.55 -5.30
N SER A 159 5.25 16.43 -5.59
CA SER A 159 4.97 16.03 -6.96
C SER A 159 4.03 17.02 -7.64
N PRO A 160 4.31 17.43 -8.89
CA PRO A 160 3.34 18.16 -9.68
C PRO A 160 2.10 17.28 -9.83
N ASN A 161 0.91 17.87 -9.84
CA ASN A 161 -0.33 17.12 -10.04
C ASN A 161 -1.10 17.73 -11.21
N ILE A 162 -1.08 17.06 -12.36
CA ILE A 162 -1.81 17.51 -13.56
C ILE A 162 -3.33 17.55 -13.38
N ASN A 163 -3.85 16.80 -12.41
CA ASN A 163 -5.28 16.75 -12.10
C ASN A 163 -5.67 17.88 -11.13
N ARG A 164 -4.72 18.69 -10.65
CA ARG A 164 -5.03 19.87 -9.84
C ARG A 164 -5.47 21.04 -10.71
N PRO A 165 -6.42 21.85 -10.21
CA PRO A 165 -6.75 23.10 -10.86
C PRO A 165 -5.52 24.03 -10.83
N SER A 166 -5.32 24.78 -11.92
CA SER A 166 -4.17 25.66 -12.14
C SER A 166 -4.03 26.81 -11.14
N ASN A 167 -4.97 26.94 -10.20
CA ASN A 167 -5.02 27.99 -9.18
C ASN A 167 -4.56 27.53 -7.79
N ALA A 168 -3.92 26.35 -7.67
CA ALA A 168 -3.35 25.93 -6.40
C ALA A 168 -2.30 26.95 -5.91
N GLU A 169 -2.44 27.40 -4.66
CA GLU A 169 -1.56 28.41 -4.05
C GLU A 169 -0.11 27.92 -3.89
N TYR A 170 0.08 26.60 -3.77
CA TYR A 170 1.37 25.96 -3.54
C TYR A 170 1.63 24.83 -4.56
N PRO A 171 2.91 24.61 -4.91
CA PRO A 171 3.32 23.54 -5.85
C PRO A 171 3.29 22.14 -5.24
N TYR A 172 2.84 22.00 -3.98
CA TYR A 172 2.76 20.74 -3.26
C TYR A 172 1.33 20.47 -2.78
N PHE A 173 1.06 19.22 -2.42
CA PHE A 173 -0.17 18.82 -1.76
C PHE A 173 0.08 18.32 -0.35
N VAL A 174 -0.96 18.40 0.47
CA VAL A 174 -0.94 17.94 1.85
C VAL A 174 -2.08 16.97 2.03
N ASP A 175 -1.73 15.76 2.44
CA ASP A 175 -2.67 14.75 2.85
C ASP A 175 -2.55 14.50 4.35
N SER A 176 -3.66 14.14 4.96
CA SER A 176 -3.68 13.54 6.29
C SER A 176 -4.09 12.10 6.13
N VAL A 177 -3.31 11.16 6.65
CA VAL A 177 -3.61 9.72 6.54
C VAL A 177 -3.63 9.05 7.90
N ALA A 178 -4.44 8.02 8.06
CA ALA A 178 -4.48 7.18 9.26
C ALA A 178 -4.34 5.71 8.86
N PHE A 179 -3.76 4.90 9.75
CA PHE A 179 -3.66 3.47 9.53
C PHE A 179 -4.95 2.76 9.98
N SER A 180 -5.51 1.94 9.11
CA SER A 180 -6.73 1.16 9.38
C SER A 180 -6.80 -0.07 8.48
N ASN A 181 -7.17 -1.21 9.06
CA ASN A 181 -7.31 -2.49 8.34
C ASN A 181 -6.08 -2.90 7.51
N ASN A 182 -4.87 -2.62 8.00
CA ASN A 182 -3.59 -2.86 7.32
C ASN A 182 -3.28 -1.91 6.14
N TYR A 183 -3.97 -0.79 6.03
CA TYR A 183 -3.74 0.21 4.99
C TYR A 183 -3.65 1.62 5.59
N PHE A 184 -2.91 2.51 4.92
CA PHE A 184 -3.04 3.95 5.15
C PHE A 184 -4.18 4.50 4.31
N LEU A 185 -5.05 5.29 4.93
CA LEU A 185 -6.24 5.87 4.29
C LEU A 185 -6.20 7.39 4.44
N ASN A 186 -6.48 8.14 3.36
CA ASN A 186 -6.70 9.58 3.43
C ASN A 186 -7.85 9.87 4.40
N TYR A 187 -7.64 10.85 5.28
CA TYR A 187 -8.60 11.22 6.29
C TYR A 187 -9.89 11.75 5.66
N ASN A 188 -10.97 11.02 5.87
CA ASN A 188 -12.29 11.42 5.43
C ASN A 188 -13.21 11.66 6.65
N THR A 189 -13.70 12.88 6.78
CA THR A 189 -14.64 13.29 7.84
C THR A 189 -16.09 12.92 7.55
N HIS A 190 -16.41 12.63 6.29
CA HIS A 190 -17.75 12.36 5.81
C HIS A 190 -17.73 11.15 4.87
N PRO A 191 -17.43 9.94 5.39
CA PRO A 191 -17.51 8.73 4.59
C PRO A 191 -18.94 8.51 4.08
N ASP A 192 -19.05 8.01 2.86
CA ASP A 192 -20.32 7.59 2.28
C ASP A 192 -20.98 6.51 3.16
N ALA A 193 -22.30 6.39 3.09
CA ALA A 193 -23.06 5.33 3.74
C ALA A 193 -23.89 4.53 2.73
N LEU A 194 -23.36 4.40 1.51
CA LEU A 194 -24.06 3.79 0.40
C LEU A 194 -23.98 2.27 0.49
N ARG A 195 -25.10 1.60 0.20
CA ARG A 195 -25.13 0.15 0.00
C ARG A 195 -24.63 -0.16 -1.40
N ILE A 196 -23.69 -1.09 -1.51
CA ILE A 196 -23.10 -1.53 -2.78
C ILE A 196 -23.80 -2.82 -3.20
N LYS A 197 -24.28 -2.88 -4.44
CA LYS A 197 -24.93 -4.05 -5.06
C LYS A 197 -23.93 -4.92 -5.83
N SER A 198 -23.01 -4.31 -6.57
CA SER A 198 -21.95 -5.03 -7.27
C SER A 198 -20.70 -4.19 -7.46
N ILE A 199 -19.55 -4.87 -7.58
CA ILE A 199 -18.27 -4.26 -7.92
C ILE A 199 -17.69 -5.01 -9.10
N THR A 200 -17.14 -4.28 -10.06
CA THR A 200 -16.28 -4.82 -11.11
C THR A 200 -14.94 -4.12 -11.05
N TYR A 201 -13.89 -4.89 -10.76
CA TYR A 201 -12.50 -4.47 -10.78
C TYR A 201 -11.82 -5.15 -11.95
N THR A 202 -11.22 -4.37 -12.85
CA THR A 202 -10.47 -4.91 -14.00
C THR A 202 -9.11 -4.24 -14.05
N GLN A 203 -8.06 -5.05 -14.08
CA GLN A 203 -6.70 -4.60 -14.29
C GLN A 203 -6.27 -5.03 -15.69
N ALA A 204 -5.90 -4.07 -16.52
CA ALA A 204 -5.34 -4.31 -17.85
C ALA A 204 -3.84 -4.08 -17.80
N GLY A 205 -3.05 -5.13 -17.99
CA GLY A 205 -1.60 -5.05 -18.08
C GLY A 205 -1.11 -4.77 -19.51
N SER A 206 0.21 -4.68 -19.67
CA SER A 206 0.84 -4.56 -20.99
C SER A 206 0.57 -5.81 -21.85
N ILE A 207 0.12 -5.60 -23.09
CA ILE A 207 -0.05 -6.60 -24.16
C ILE A 207 -0.91 -7.82 -23.75
N GLY A 208 -2.24 -7.68 -23.85
CA GLY A 208 -3.18 -8.79 -23.95
C GLY A 208 -3.51 -9.55 -22.65
N ASN A 209 -2.84 -9.23 -21.55
CA ASN A 209 -3.15 -9.77 -20.22
C ASN A 209 -4.17 -8.89 -19.50
N LEU A 210 -5.30 -9.47 -19.11
CA LEU A 210 -6.37 -8.79 -18.39
C LEU A 210 -6.87 -9.66 -17.24
N SER A 211 -7.02 -9.06 -16.07
CA SER A 211 -7.62 -9.70 -14.90
C SER A 211 -8.91 -8.96 -14.56
N LYS A 212 -10.01 -9.70 -14.42
CA LYS A 212 -11.33 -9.14 -14.08
C LYS A 212 -11.92 -9.84 -12.88
N LEU A 213 -12.12 -9.11 -11.80
CA LEU A 213 -12.84 -9.52 -10.61
C LEU A 213 -14.24 -8.88 -10.60
N VAL A 214 -15.27 -9.70 -10.44
CA VAL A 214 -16.66 -9.24 -10.28
C VAL A 214 -17.19 -9.75 -8.95
N LEU A 215 -17.63 -8.85 -8.08
CA LEU A 215 -18.33 -9.13 -6.84
C LEU A 215 -19.83 -8.87 -7.05
N LEU A 216 -20.65 -9.90 -6.88
CA LEU A 216 -22.10 -9.88 -7.11
C LEU A 216 -22.86 -10.24 -5.84
N ASN A 217 -24.14 -9.86 -5.82
CA ASN A 217 -25.07 -10.12 -4.72
C ASN A 217 -24.53 -9.60 -3.39
N MET A 218 -23.94 -8.40 -3.44
CA MET A 218 -23.52 -7.67 -2.25
C MET A 218 -24.81 -7.18 -1.55
N ASP A 219 -25.46 -8.02 -0.76
CA ASP A 219 -26.77 -7.71 -0.14
C ASP A 219 -26.83 -8.00 1.36
N GLU A 220 -28.03 -7.88 1.93
CA GLU A 220 -28.36 -7.75 3.37
C GLU A 220 -27.79 -8.84 4.28
N ASN A 221 -27.43 -9.99 3.71
CA ASN A 221 -26.78 -11.09 4.43
C ASN A 221 -25.25 -10.96 4.53
N ARG A 222 -24.68 -9.87 3.96
CA ARG A 222 -23.25 -9.56 3.89
C ARG A 222 -22.41 -10.67 3.25
N GLN A 223 -23.01 -11.49 2.41
CA GLN A 223 -22.27 -12.44 1.58
C GLN A 223 -22.13 -11.84 0.19
N ALA A 224 -21.05 -12.16 -0.52
CA ALA A 224 -20.99 -11.87 -1.95
C ALA A 224 -20.40 -13.06 -2.69
N THR A 225 -20.85 -13.27 -3.92
CA THR A 225 -20.23 -14.22 -4.84
C THR A 225 -19.19 -13.48 -5.66
N TRP A 226 -17.99 -14.02 -5.75
CA TRP A 226 -16.96 -13.49 -6.62
C TRP A 226 -16.86 -14.34 -7.89
N ARG A 227 -16.56 -13.68 -9.01
CA ARG A 227 -16.14 -14.29 -10.26
C ARG A 227 -14.85 -13.62 -10.70
N TRP A 228 -13.80 -14.40 -10.82
CA TRP A 228 -12.52 -13.91 -11.34
C TRP A 228 -12.29 -14.53 -12.71
N THR A 229 -11.94 -13.70 -13.69
CA THR A 229 -11.58 -14.12 -15.04
C THR A 229 -10.22 -13.54 -15.40
N SER A 230 -9.27 -14.42 -15.73
CA SER A 230 -7.98 -14.03 -16.31
C SER A 230 -8.01 -14.30 -17.81
N TYR A 231 -7.52 -13.34 -18.59
CA TYR A 231 -7.37 -13.42 -20.03
C TYR A 231 -5.88 -13.36 -20.37
N ASN A 232 -5.41 -14.31 -21.17
CA ASN A 232 -4.06 -14.34 -21.72
C ASN A 232 -4.19 -14.48 -23.25
N GLY A 233 -4.23 -13.34 -23.95
CA GLY A 233 -4.49 -13.31 -25.38
C GLY A 233 -5.92 -13.76 -25.72
N LYS A 234 -6.06 -14.94 -26.34
CA LYS A 234 -7.37 -15.52 -26.70
C LYS A 234 -7.93 -16.45 -25.63
N ASP A 235 -7.08 -16.93 -24.72
CA ASP A 235 -7.47 -17.89 -23.70
C ASP A 235 -8.03 -17.15 -22.48
N SER A 236 -9.03 -17.75 -21.85
CA SER A 236 -9.56 -17.24 -20.58
C SER A 236 -9.82 -18.37 -19.59
N SER A 237 -9.53 -18.10 -18.32
CA SER A 237 -9.88 -18.98 -17.21
C SER A 237 -10.84 -18.24 -16.29
N THR A 238 -11.88 -18.91 -15.81
CA THR A 238 -12.86 -18.31 -14.89
C THR A 238 -13.01 -19.16 -13.64
N LEU A 239 -12.87 -18.53 -12.49
CA LEU A 239 -13.16 -19.09 -11.18
C LEU A 239 -14.32 -18.36 -10.53
N LYS A 240 -15.02 -19.07 -9.64
CA LYS A 240 -16.13 -18.53 -8.86
C LYS A 240 -16.07 -19.04 -7.44
N GLY A 241 -16.51 -18.20 -6.51
CA GLY A 241 -16.60 -18.56 -5.10
C GLY A 241 -17.46 -17.57 -4.32
N ARG A 242 -17.27 -17.57 -3.00
CA ARG A 242 -17.96 -16.68 -2.07
C ARG A 242 -16.93 -15.97 -1.19
N VAL A 243 -17.17 -14.70 -0.87
CA VAL A 243 -16.47 -13.99 0.19
C VAL A 243 -17.25 -14.12 1.49
N THR A 244 -16.53 -14.16 2.61
CA THR A 244 -17.13 -14.17 3.95
C THR A 244 -17.66 -12.78 4.32
N VAL A 245 -18.51 -12.75 5.35
CA VAL A 245 -19.10 -11.51 5.88
C VAL A 245 -18.05 -10.49 6.34
N ASP A 246 -16.96 -10.97 6.95
CA ASP A 246 -15.91 -10.09 7.46
C ASP A 246 -15.09 -9.47 6.32
N VAL A 247 -14.74 -10.29 5.33
CA VAL A 247 -14.03 -9.85 4.12
C VAL A 247 -14.87 -8.81 3.37
N TYR A 248 -16.16 -9.08 3.19
CA TYR A 248 -17.11 -8.14 2.61
C TYR A 248 -17.21 -6.82 3.38
N SER A 249 -17.37 -6.89 4.70
CA SER A 249 -17.58 -5.70 5.53
C SER A 249 -16.38 -4.75 5.49
N LYS A 250 -15.16 -5.30 5.41
CA LYS A 250 -13.93 -4.52 5.24
C LYS A 250 -13.89 -3.77 3.91
N LEU A 251 -14.21 -4.44 2.79
CA LEU A 251 -14.26 -3.77 1.48
C LEU A 251 -15.34 -2.69 1.44
N LEU A 252 -16.54 -2.98 1.95
CA LEU A 252 -17.63 -2.01 1.98
C LEU A 252 -17.24 -0.77 2.78
N ALA A 253 -16.67 -0.95 3.97
CA ALA A 253 -16.18 0.14 4.80
C ALA A 253 -15.11 0.95 4.06
N LEU A 254 -14.20 0.28 3.36
CA LEU A 254 -13.11 0.91 2.64
C LEU A 254 -13.61 1.77 1.46
N ILE A 255 -14.48 1.24 0.60
CA ILE A 255 -15.05 1.98 -0.54
C ILE A 255 -15.87 3.18 -0.06
N ASN A 256 -16.69 2.99 0.97
CA ASN A 256 -17.46 4.09 1.53
C ASN A 256 -16.55 5.16 2.14
N TYR A 257 -15.43 4.76 2.76
CA TYR A 257 -14.45 5.70 3.29
C TYR A 257 -13.74 6.52 2.21
N THR A 258 -13.67 6.05 0.96
CA THR A 258 -13.03 6.81 -0.12
C THR A 258 -13.92 7.89 -0.75
N ASN A 259 -15.21 7.95 -0.39
CA ASN A 259 -16.23 8.71 -1.12
C ASN A 259 -16.21 8.42 -2.62
N PHE A 260 -16.09 7.14 -2.97
CA PHE A 260 -15.95 6.68 -4.36
C PHE A 260 -17.00 7.27 -5.30
N SER A 261 -18.23 7.49 -4.79
CA SER A 261 -19.34 8.08 -5.55
C SER A 261 -19.02 9.47 -6.11
N GLN A 262 -18.14 10.23 -5.45
CA GLN A 262 -17.79 11.61 -5.79
C GLN A 262 -16.45 11.76 -6.55
N LEU A 263 -15.66 10.68 -6.66
CA LEU A 263 -14.40 10.73 -7.40
C LEU A 263 -14.63 11.13 -8.87
N PRO A 264 -13.68 11.76 -9.57
CA PRO A 264 -13.80 11.96 -11.02
C PRO A 264 -13.88 10.60 -11.75
N SER A 265 -14.46 10.58 -12.94
CA SER A 265 -14.62 9.32 -13.70
C SER A 265 -13.32 8.84 -14.37
N GLN A 266 -12.32 9.71 -14.47
CA GLN A 266 -11.00 9.41 -15.02
C GLN A 266 -9.94 10.03 -14.13
N LEU A 267 -8.88 9.27 -13.88
CA LEU A 267 -7.68 9.69 -13.19
C LEU A 267 -6.49 9.33 -14.09
N LEU A 268 -5.74 10.35 -14.48
CA LEU A 268 -4.66 10.22 -15.45
C LEU A 268 -3.31 10.39 -14.75
N SER A 269 -2.35 9.56 -15.15
CA SER A 269 -0.92 9.73 -14.87
C SER A 269 -0.39 10.96 -15.59
N GLN A 270 0.71 11.54 -15.08
CA GLN A 270 1.44 12.57 -15.83
C GLN A 270 2.05 12.02 -17.11
N ASN A 271 2.53 10.78 -17.01
CA ASN A 271 3.16 10.08 -18.09
C ASN A 271 2.09 9.33 -18.87
N ASN A 272 1.82 9.77 -20.10
CA ASN A 272 0.96 9.06 -21.08
C ASN A 272 1.55 7.72 -21.54
N ASP A 273 2.35 7.06 -20.69
CA ASP A 273 2.96 5.79 -21.01
C ASP A 273 1.85 4.75 -21.21
N ALA A 274 1.69 4.32 -22.46
CA ALA A 274 0.72 3.31 -22.84
C ALA A 274 0.99 1.94 -22.21
N SER A 275 2.16 1.77 -21.57
CA SER A 275 2.52 0.57 -20.82
C SER A 275 2.03 0.54 -19.37
N ALA A 276 1.54 1.66 -18.82
CA ALA A 276 1.04 1.71 -17.45
C ALA A 276 -0.20 0.81 -17.27
N ASN A 277 -0.21 0.03 -16.19
CA ASN A 277 -1.37 -0.78 -15.80
C ASN A 277 -2.59 0.12 -15.66
N THR A 278 -3.63 -0.13 -16.45
CA THR A 278 -4.89 0.63 -16.35
C THR A 278 -5.88 -0.13 -15.48
N ILE A 279 -6.42 0.54 -14.48
CA ILE A 279 -7.48 0.01 -13.62
C ILE A 279 -8.84 0.55 -14.09
N TYR A 280 -9.80 -0.34 -14.27
CA TYR A 280 -11.21 0.00 -14.46
C TYR A 280 -11.99 -0.48 -13.24
N PHE A 281 -12.57 0.45 -12.50
CA PHE A 281 -13.34 0.17 -11.30
C PHE A 281 -14.77 0.65 -11.47
N THR A 282 -15.74 -0.25 -11.32
CA THR A 282 -17.17 0.08 -11.39
C THR A 282 -17.86 -0.37 -10.11
N VAL A 283 -18.61 0.55 -9.49
CA VAL A 283 -19.47 0.29 -8.35
C VAL A 283 -20.91 0.55 -8.76
N GLU A 284 -21.76 -0.47 -8.64
CA GLU A 284 -23.21 -0.33 -8.72
C GLU A 284 -23.76 -0.29 -7.29
N TYR A 285 -24.45 0.78 -6.94
CA TYR A 285 -25.08 0.96 -5.64
C TYR A 285 -26.51 0.40 -5.63
N SER A 286 -27.03 0.06 -4.45
CA SER A 286 -28.38 -0.51 -4.29
C SER A 286 -29.49 0.46 -4.70
N ASN A 287 -29.22 1.76 -4.77
CA ASN A 287 -30.15 2.78 -5.28
C ASN A 287 -30.16 2.86 -6.84
N GLY A 288 -29.41 2.00 -7.52
CA GLY A 288 -29.28 1.98 -8.99
C GLY A 288 -28.23 2.94 -9.56
N THR A 289 -27.58 3.77 -8.73
CA THR A 289 -26.46 4.60 -9.19
C THR A 289 -25.28 3.71 -9.62
N ILE A 290 -24.65 4.03 -10.75
CA ILE A 290 -23.45 3.35 -11.23
C ILE A 290 -22.32 4.37 -11.32
N LYS A 291 -21.26 4.15 -10.56
CA LYS A 291 -20.02 4.93 -10.66
C LYS A 291 -18.96 4.13 -11.38
N ARG A 292 -18.34 4.73 -12.39
CA ARG A 292 -17.20 4.17 -13.13
C ARG A 292 -15.99 5.07 -12.93
N LEU A 293 -14.85 4.44 -12.73
CA LEU A 293 -13.54 5.06 -12.64
C LEU A 293 -12.59 4.32 -13.59
N THR A 294 -11.89 5.08 -14.41
CA THR A 294 -10.69 4.62 -15.12
C THR A 294 -9.49 5.30 -14.49
N ASP A 295 -8.56 4.53 -13.96
CA ASP A 295 -7.36 5.04 -13.32
C ASP A 295 -6.12 4.53 -14.06
N ARG A 296 -5.35 5.48 -14.60
CA ARG A 296 -4.06 5.24 -15.26
C ARG A 296 -2.88 5.74 -14.44
N SER A 297 -3.14 6.45 -13.35
CA SER A 297 -2.10 6.96 -12.44
C SER A 297 -1.59 5.89 -11.48
N GLY A 298 -2.30 4.76 -11.39
CA GLY A 298 -2.02 3.69 -10.44
C GLY A 298 -2.40 4.03 -8.99
N PHE A 299 -2.22 5.27 -8.54
CA PHE A 299 -2.29 5.63 -7.11
C PHE A 299 -2.60 7.12 -6.85
N THR A 300 -3.83 7.58 -7.12
CA THR A 300 -4.20 8.99 -6.83
C THR A 300 -4.40 9.35 -5.36
N SER A 301 -4.64 8.36 -4.52
CA SER A 301 -4.84 8.55 -3.08
C SER A 301 -4.57 7.25 -2.34
N TYR A 302 -4.07 7.33 -1.11
CA TYR A 302 -3.84 6.19 -0.23
C TYR A 302 -5.11 5.34 -0.02
N SER A 303 -6.27 6.00 0.14
CA SER A 303 -7.56 5.32 0.29
C SER A 303 -7.95 4.50 -0.93
N LEU A 304 -7.74 5.02 -2.15
CA LEU A 304 -8.04 4.30 -3.38
C LEU A 304 -7.03 3.16 -3.62
N SER A 305 -5.76 3.43 -3.34
CA SER A 305 -4.69 2.43 -3.34
C SER A 305 -5.03 1.24 -2.45
N ALA A 306 -5.59 1.51 -1.26
CA ALA A 306 -6.07 0.47 -0.36
C ALA A 306 -7.23 -0.34 -0.94
N VAL A 307 -8.17 0.28 -1.66
CA VAL A 307 -9.26 -0.44 -2.36
C VAL A 307 -8.70 -1.39 -3.40
N TYR A 308 -7.74 -0.93 -4.22
CA TYR A 308 -7.10 -1.76 -5.23
C TYR A 308 -6.29 -2.89 -4.61
N GLY A 309 -5.44 -2.58 -3.63
CA GLY A 309 -4.65 -3.59 -2.90
C GLY A 309 -5.52 -4.63 -2.20
N TRP A 310 -6.71 -4.27 -1.72
CA TRP A 310 -7.68 -5.24 -1.22
C TRP A 310 -8.17 -6.19 -2.34
N CYS A 311 -8.51 -5.64 -3.51
CA CYS A 311 -8.96 -6.44 -4.65
C CYS A 311 -7.86 -7.36 -5.18
N ASP A 312 -6.63 -6.85 -5.27
CA ASP A 312 -5.45 -7.61 -5.69
C ASP A 312 -5.15 -8.73 -4.70
N GLY A 313 -5.19 -8.46 -3.39
CA GLY A 313 -5.02 -9.50 -2.37
C GLY A 313 -6.07 -10.62 -2.49
N LEU A 314 -7.33 -10.29 -2.79
CA LEU A 314 -8.35 -11.30 -3.06
C LEU A 314 -8.04 -12.12 -4.32
N VAL A 315 -7.54 -11.48 -5.38
CA VAL A 315 -7.13 -12.18 -6.61
C VAL A 315 -5.95 -13.11 -6.34
N GLU A 316 -4.96 -12.66 -5.57
CA GLU A 316 -3.81 -13.46 -5.18
C GLU A 316 -4.23 -14.68 -4.36
N ASP A 317 -5.10 -14.51 -3.36
CA ASP A 317 -5.65 -15.62 -2.58
C ASP A 317 -6.36 -16.66 -3.47
N ILE A 318 -7.10 -16.19 -4.48
CA ILE A 318 -7.77 -17.07 -5.46
C ILE A 318 -6.74 -17.85 -6.29
N GLN A 319 -5.67 -17.20 -6.74
CA GLN A 319 -4.61 -17.81 -7.53
C GLN A 319 -3.82 -18.84 -6.71
N GLN A 320 -3.45 -18.52 -5.47
CA GLN A 320 -2.76 -19.44 -4.56
C GLN A 320 -3.62 -20.70 -4.30
N GLN A 321 -4.92 -20.54 -4.09
CA GLN A 321 -5.84 -21.68 -3.95
C GLN A 321 -5.92 -22.54 -5.22
N LEU A 322 -5.89 -21.92 -6.40
CA LEU A 322 -5.88 -22.64 -7.67
C LEU A 322 -4.60 -23.48 -7.80
N GLN A 323 -3.44 -22.86 -7.53
CA GLN A 323 -2.15 -23.53 -7.60
C GLN A 323 -2.07 -24.71 -6.62
N ALA A 324 -2.57 -24.53 -5.39
CA ALA A 324 -2.64 -25.61 -4.41
C ALA A 324 -3.49 -26.79 -4.90
N ARG A 325 -4.64 -26.53 -5.55
CA ARG A 325 -5.48 -27.59 -6.13
C ARG A 325 -4.81 -28.32 -7.28
N GLN A 326 -4.11 -27.59 -8.16
CA GLN A 326 -3.35 -28.19 -9.26
C GLN A 326 -2.22 -29.08 -8.73
N ASN A 327 -1.50 -28.62 -7.71
CA ASN A 327 -0.45 -29.41 -7.06
C ASN A 327 -1.01 -30.70 -6.45
N ASN A 328 -2.16 -30.62 -5.77
CA ASN A 328 -2.82 -31.80 -5.20
C ASN A 328 -3.28 -32.78 -6.30
N TYR A 329 -3.83 -32.28 -7.41
CA TYR A 329 -4.23 -33.13 -8.54
C TYR A 329 -3.02 -33.84 -9.17
N ASN A 330 -1.91 -33.12 -9.37
CA ASN A 330 -0.67 -33.69 -9.91
C ASN A 330 -0.04 -34.73 -8.98
N GLN A 331 -0.15 -34.55 -7.66
CA GLN A 331 0.29 -35.55 -6.69
C GLN A 331 -0.59 -36.81 -6.74
N MET A 332 -1.91 -36.66 -6.82
CA MET A 332 -2.83 -37.80 -6.93
C MET A 332 -2.63 -38.59 -8.23
N SER A 333 -2.45 -37.93 -9.37
CA SER A 333 -2.17 -38.60 -10.64
C SER A 333 -0.82 -39.32 -10.64
N SER A 334 0.20 -38.75 -9.97
CA SER A 334 1.52 -39.39 -9.82
C SER A 334 1.49 -40.67 -8.98
N TRP A 335 0.48 -40.86 -8.13
CA TRP A 335 0.33 -42.06 -7.31
C TRP A 335 -0.33 -43.23 -8.05
N GLY A 336 -0.55 -43.13 -9.36
CA GLY A 336 -1.11 -44.21 -10.14
C GLY A 336 -2.57 -44.53 -9.77
N MET A 337 -3.28 -43.57 -9.16
CA MET A 337 -4.75 -43.53 -9.22
C MET A 337 -5.14 -43.11 -10.64
N ASP A 338 -4.76 -43.94 -11.60
CA ASP A 338 -5.31 -43.93 -12.95
C ASP A 338 -6.68 -44.60 -12.78
N ASP A 339 -7.67 -43.78 -12.45
CA ASP A 339 -9.04 -44.22 -12.23
C ASP A 339 -9.54 -44.87 -13.51
N GLY A 340 -9.47 -46.20 -13.58
CA GLY A 340 -10.13 -47.05 -14.55
C GLY A 340 -11.67 -46.97 -14.49
N TRP A 341 -12.22 -45.84 -14.04
CA TRP A 341 -13.62 -45.48 -14.17
C TRP A 341 -13.74 -44.52 -15.36
N GLY A 342 -13.73 -45.12 -16.55
CA GLY A 342 -14.16 -44.44 -17.77
C GLY A 342 -15.59 -43.93 -17.59
N PHE A 343 -15.79 -42.64 -17.87
CA PHE A 343 -17.09 -42.03 -18.15
C PHE A 343 -17.41 -42.17 -19.64
#